data_AF-A0A368ZEH0-F1
#
_entry.id   AF-A0A368ZEH0-F1
#
_cell.length_a   1.000
_cell.length_b   1.000
_cell.length_c   1.000
_cell.angle_alpha   90.00
_cell.angle_beta   90.00
_cell.angle_gamma   90.00
#
_symmetry.space_group_name_H-M   'P 1'
#
loop_
_entity.id
_entity.type
_entity.pdbx_description
1 polymer ?
#
loop_
_entity_poly.entity_id
_entity_poly.type
_entity_poly.pdbx_seq_one_letter_code
_entity_poly.pdbx_strand_id
1 'polypeptide(L)'
;MYYFLIIALQVYCFYHAHKNRKPFYWYFVVFFIPAFGSLIYILTQVNGRNPQGQIKEEPTTVINPVKRIKTLEAQLKFIDTYANRIDLADAYYANGDYNSAIMHYEKTLEDTVQDESYARKKLILCYFQIGEFQKVLAEAEFLKTKTDFKGSKQQFCYGLALSELGKPEAAEAELKTIDRPFSNYAERLELAKFYISQQKLDEAKTLLQDMASESKSLTKPNRKLYGSTIAEVERLLATL
;
A
#
# COMPACT_ATOMS: atom_id res chain seq x y z
N MET A 1 31.76 28.10 -47.17
CA MET A 1 30.95 28.90 -46.22
C MET A 1 30.12 28.04 -45.26
N TYR A 2 29.41 27.00 -45.72
CA TYR A 2 28.59 26.13 -44.87
C TYR A 2 29.33 25.36 -43.75
N TYR A 3 30.59 24.98 -43.97
CA TYR A 3 31.39 24.27 -42.95
C TYR A 3 31.60 25.07 -41.66
N PHE A 4 31.81 26.40 -41.76
CA PHE A 4 31.98 27.25 -40.58
C PHE A 4 30.70 27.36 -39.74
N LEU A 5 29.53 27.32 -40.39
CA LEU A 5 28.24 27.31 -39.70
C LEU A 5 28.02 26.01 -38.92
N ILE A 6 28.41 24.86 -39.50
CA ILE A 6 28.30 23.56 -38.83
C ILE A 6 29.22 23.51 -37.60
N ILE A 7 30.45 24.01 -37.73
CA ILE A 7 31.40 24.04 -36.61
C ILE A 7 30.90 24.98 -35.50
N ALA A 8 30.39 26.16 -35.84
CA ALA A 8 29.80 27.07 -34.85
C ALA A 8 28.62 26.42 -34.10
N LEU A 9 27.79 25.65 -34.81
CA LEU A 9 26.67 24.91 -34.23
C LEU A 9 27.13 23.80 -33.28
N GLN A 10 28.17 23.04 -33.65
CA GLN A 10 28.72 22.00 -32.79
C GLN A 10 29.32 22.58 -31.50
N VAL A 11 30.08 23.67 -31.60
CA VAL A 11 30.64 24.36 -30.43
C VAL A 11 29.53 24.84 -29.50
N TYR A 12 28.45 25.41 -30.04
CA TYR A 12 27.28 25.77 -29.26
C TYR A 12 26.63 24.57 -28.56
N CYS A 13 26.46 23.44 -29.26
CA CYS A 13 25.88 22.22 -28.69
C CYS A 13 26.74 21.65 -27.56
N PHE A 14 28.06 21.60 -27.72
CA PHE A 14 28.99 21.15 -26.68
C PHE A 14 28.99 22.08 -25.47
N TYR A 15 29.01 23.39 -25.68
CA TYR A 15 28.92 24.36 -24.60
C TYR A 15 27.61 24.19 -23.80
N HIS A 16 26.48 24.06 -24.50
CA HIS A 16 25.18 23.83 -23.86
C HIS A 16 25.14 22.49 -23.11
N ALA A 17 25.74 21.43 -23.67
CA ALA A 17 25.79 20.11 -23.05
C ALA A 17 26.61 20.14 -21.76
N HIS A 18 27.73 20.86 -21.77
CA HIS A 18 28.62 20.98 -20.64
C HIS A 18 28.00 21.83 -19.53
N LYS A 19 27.48 23.01 -19.87
CA LYS A 19 26.82 23.90 -18.93
C LYS A 19 25.63 23.25 -18.22
N ASN A 20 24.86 22.43 -18.94
CA ASN A 20 23.65 21.78 -18.41
C ASN A 20 23.87 20.33 -17.95
N ARG A 21 25.15 19.90 -17.80
CA ARG A 21 25.55 18.53 -17.37
C ARG A 21 24.78 17.42 -18.09
N LYS A 22 24.60 17.55 -19.40
CA LYS A 22 23.91 16.55 -20.22
C LYS A 22 24.75 15.27 -20.33
N PRO A 23 24.11 14.10 -20.51
CA PRO A 23 24.82 12.82 -20.58
C PRO A 23 25.96 12.80 -21.61
N PHE A 24 27.05 12.11 -21.27
CA PHE A 24 28.29 12.11 -22.07
C PHE A 24 28.11 11.57 -23.50
N TYR A 25 27.13 10.69 -23.74
CA TYR A 25 26.87 10.15 -25.08
C TYR A 25 26.45 11.21 -26.11
N TRP A 26 25.86 12.34 -25.67
CA TRP A 26 25.49 13.42 -26.59
C TRP A 26 26.69 14.07 -27.26
N TYR A 27 27.84 14.08 -26.58
CA TYR A 27 29.07 14.63 -27.15
C TYR A 27 29.53 13.79 -28.33
N PHE A 28 29.43 12.45 -28.23
CA PHE A 28 29.76 11.56 -29.35
C PHE A 28 28.82 11.73 -30.53
N VAL A 29 27.51 11.85 -30.28
CA VAL A 29 26.49 12.04 -31.34
C VAL A 29 26.75 13.33 -32.12
N VAL A 30 27.03 14.44 -31.43
CA VAL A 30 27.32 15.74 -32.07
C VAL A 30 28.68 15.73 -32.78
N PHE A 31 29.66 14.99 -32.27
CA PHE A 31 31.01 14.91 -32.86
C PHE A 31 31.05 14.07 -34.14
N PHE A 32 30.50 12.86 -34.11
CA PHE A 32 30.56 11.92 -35.24
C PHE A 32 29.55 12.20 -36.35
N ILE A 33 28.47 12.93 -36.03
CA ILE A 33 27.44 13.30 -37.01
C ILE A 33 27.22 14.82 -36.94
N PRO A 34 28.13 15.65 -37.50
CA PRO A 34 28.18 17.08 -37.25
C PRO A 34 26.88 17.86 -37.52
N ALA A 35 26.29 17.70 -38.72
CA ALA A 35 25.10 18.45 -39.11
C ALA A 35 23.84 17.88 -38.45
N PHE A 36 23.57 16.58 -38.65
CA PHE A 36 22.36 15.93 -38.14
C PHE A 36 22.37 15.77 -36.61
N GLY A 37 23.51 15.43 -36.00
CA GLY A 37 23.65 15.29 -34.55
C GLY A 37 23.43 16.61 -33.82
N SER A 38 23.94 17.72 -34.35
CA SER A 38 23.67 19.06 -33.80
C SER A 38 22.20 19.45 -33.92
N LEU A 39 21.55 19.13 -35.05
CA LEU A 39 20.13 19.42 -35.25
C LEU A 39 19.23 18.64 -34.28
N ILE A 40 19.47 17.33 -34.13
CA ILE A 40 18.75 16.47 -33.18
C ILE A 40 18.98 16.95 -31.74
N TYR A 41 20.21 17.33 -31.39
CA TYR A 41 20.53 17.83 -30.06
C TYR A 41 19.76 19.12 -29.73
N ILE A 42 19.70 20.08 -30.65
CA ILE A 42 18.97 21.33 -30.42
C ILE A 42 17.46 21.08 -30.25
N LEU A 43 16.87 20.28 -31.14
CA LEU A 43 15.44 19.97 -31.07
C LEU A 43 15.05 19.26 -29.76
N THR A 44 15.89 18.36 -29.28
CA THR A 44 15.57 17.51 -28.12
C THR A 44 16.05 18.09 -26.78
N GLN A 45 17.20 18.77 -26.75
CA GLN A 45 17.86 19.20 -25.50
C GLN A 45 17.85 20.70 -25.27
N VAL A 46 17.71 21.53 -26.31
CA VAL A 46 17.70 23.00 -26.20
C VAL A 46 16.27 23.54 -26.23
N ASN A 47 15.42 23.02 -27.15
CA ASN A 47 14.01 23.45 -27.27
C ASN A 47 13.04 22.57 -26.47
N GLY A 48 13.46 21.37 -26.10
CA GLY A 48 12.72 20.54 -25.16
C GLY A 48 12.77 21.17 -23.78
N ARG A 49 11.70 21.86 -23.37
CA ARG A 49 11.41 22.08 -21.94
C ARG A 49 11.55 20.71 -21.27
N ASN A 50 12.59 20.51 -20.47
CA ASN A 50 12.74 19.30 -19.67
C ASN A 50 11.45 19.13 -18.84
N PRO A 51 10.68 18.05 -18.98
CA PRO A 51 9.90 17.56 -17.86
C PRO A 51 10.91 16.86 -16.93
N GLN A 52 11.72 17.66 -16.25
CA GLN A 52 12.50 17.17 -15.12
C GLN A 52 11.51 17.02 -13.97
N GLY A 53 11.06 15.79 -13.77
CA GLY A 53 10.12 15.50 -12.70
C GLY A 53 9.32 14.22 -12.84
N GLN A 54 9.69 13.27 -13.72
CA GLN A 54 9.18 11.91 -13.61
C GLN A 54 10.34 10.96 -13.89
N ILE A 55 10.92 10.47 -12.79
CA ILE A 55 11.48 9.13 -12.76
C ILE A 55 10.42 8.27 -13.43
N LYS A 56 10.75 7.72 -14.60
CA LYS A 56 10.01 6.59 -15.14
C LYS A 56 10.25 5.44 -14.16
N GLU A 57 9.49 5.47 -13.07
CA GLU A 57 8.89 4.23 -12.61
C GLU A 57 8.24 3.67 -13.88
N GLU A 58 8.55 2.42 -14.20
CA GLU A 58 7.68 1.64 -15.07
C GLU A 58 6.24 2.03 -14.69
N PRO A 59 5.37 2.38 -15.65
CA PRO A 59 3.98 2.47 -15.31
C PRO A 59 3.63 1.05 -14.90
N THR A 60 3.66 0.78 -13.59
CA THR A 60 2.71 -0.10 -12.97
C THR A 60 1.43 0.36 -13.62
N THR A 61 0.90 -0.49 -14.49
CA THR A 61 -0.35 -0.21 -15.13
C THR A 61 -1.26 0.01 -13.94
N VAL A 62 -1.61 1.28 -13.68
CA VAL A 62 -2.72 1.61 -12.81
C VAL A 62 -3.88 1.15 -13.66
N ILE A 63 -4.08 -0.16 -13.68
CA ILE A 63 -5.20 -0.82 -14.30
C ILE A 63 -6.34 -0.13 -13.61
N ASN A 64 -7.09 0.68 -14.36
CA ASN A 64 -8.25 1.36 -13.86
C ASN A 64 -9.06 0.31 -13.05
N PRO A 65 -9.19 0.46 -11.72
CA PRO A 65 -9.77 -0.57 -10.86
C PRO A 65 -11.13 -1.06 -11.37
N VAL A 66 -11.92 -0.12 -11.91
CA VAL A 66 -13.23 -0.40 -12.53
C VAL A 66 -13.09 -1.25 -13.80
N LYS A 67 -12.07 -0.99 -14.63
CA LYS A 67 -11.80 -1.83 -15.82
C LYS A 67 -11.37 -3.24 -15.41
N ARG A 68 -10.56 -3.38 -14.35
CA ARG A 68 -10.16 -4.68 -13.81
C ARG A 68 -11.38 -5.48 -13.37
N ILE A 69 -12.27 -4.87 -12.58
CA ILE A 69 -13.51 -5.49 -12.12
C ILE A 69 -14.34 -5.96 -13.31
N LYS A 70 -14.61 -5.10 -14.30
CA LYS A 70 -15.38 -5.49 -15.50
C LYS A 70 -14.79 -6.69 -16.25
N THR A 71 -13.47 -6.75 -16.36
CA THR A 71 -12.80 -7.90 -16.98
C THR A 71 -13.02 -9.16 -16.17
N LEU A 72 -12.86 -9.10 -14.85
CA LEU A 72 -13.04 -10.24 -13.94
C LEU A 72 -14.51 -10.69 -13.89
N GLU A 73 -15.47 -9.77 -13.94
CA GLU A 73 -16.89 -10.10 -14.08
C GLU A 73 -17.18 -10.87 -15.37
N ALA A 74 -16.60 -10.43 -16.50
CA ALA A 74 -16.75 -11.13 -17.77
C ALA A 74 -16.11 -12.53 -17.73
N GLN A 75 -14.95 -12.66 -17.07
CA GLN A 75 -14.29 -13.95 -16.87
C GLN A 75 -15.12 -14.90 -16.01
N LEU A 76 -15.68 -14.40 -14.90
CA LEU A 76 -16.53 -15.21 -14.02
C LEU A 76 -17.83 -15.64 -14.73
N LYS A 77 -18.42 -14.76 -15.55
CA LYS A 77 -19.59 -15.08 -16.39
C LYS A 77 -19.27 -16.14 -17.44
N PHE A 78 -18.05 -16.14 -17.97
CA PHE A 78 -17.61 -17.13 -18.95
C PHE A 78 -17.36 -18.49 -18.30
N ILE A 79 -16.63 -18.52 -17.17
CA ILE A 79 -16.41 -19.73 -16.37
C ILE A 79 -16.45 -19.35 -14.88
N ASP A 80 -17.41 -19.93 -14.18
CA ASP A 80 -17.58 -19.76 -12.74
C ASP A 80 -16.68 -20.75 -11.98
N THR A 81 -15.44 -20.34 -11.71
CA THR A 81 -14.50 -21.11 -10.88
C THR A 81 -14.26 -20.41 -9.55
N TYR A 82 -13.87 -21.19 -8.53
CA TYR A 82 -13.42 -20.66 -7.25
C TYR A 82 -12.35 -19.56 -7.42
N ALA A 83 -11.34 -19.81 -8.25
CA ALA A 83 -10.25 -18.85 -8.50
C ALA A 83 -10.76 -17.55 -9.14
N ASN A 84 -11.58 -17.63 -10.19
CA ASN A 84 -12.14 -16.44 -10.84
C ASN A 84 -13.01 -15.62 -9.88
N ARG A 85 -13.71 -16.31 -8.97
CA ARG A 85 -14.58 -15.68 -7.98
C ARG A 85 -13.79 -14.99 -6.88
N ILE A 86 -12.72 -15.61 -6.40
CA ILE A 86 -11.76 -14.99 -5.47
C ILE A 86 -11.10 -13.77 -6.10
N ASP A 87 -10.63 -13.86 -7.35
CA ASP A 87 -9.98 -12.74 -8.02
C ASP A 87 -10.94 -11.54 -8.18
N LEU A 88 -12.21 -11.80 -8.49
CA LEU A 88 -13.24 -10.77 -8.56
C LEU A 88 -13.53 -10.17 -7.18
N ALA A 89 -13.65 -11.01 -6.14
CA ALA A 89 -13.88 -10.55 -4.77
C ALA A 89 -12.73 -9.67 -4.26
N ASP A 90 -11.47 -10.07 -4.51
CA ASP A 90 -10.28 -9.30 -4.16
C ASP A 90 -10.23 -7.96 -4.91
N ALA A 91 -10.68 -7.92 -6.18
CA ALA A 91 -10.76 -6.67 -6.94
C ALA A 91 -11.83 -5.73 -6.37
N TYR A 92 -12.99 -6.25 -5.94
CA TYR A 92 -14.00 -5.46 -5.25
C TYR A 92 -13.50 -4.92 -3.91
N TYR A 93 -12.84 -5.76 -3.10
CA TYR A 93 -12.23 -5.35 -1.83
C TYR A 93 -11.20 -4.22 -2.04
N ALA A 94 -10.32 -4.35 -3.04
CA ALA A 94 -9.31 -3.34 -3.35
C ALA A 94 -9.93 -2.02 -3.85
N ASN A 95 -11.13 -2.06 -4.43
CA ASN A 95 -11.89 -0.89 -4.85
C ASN A 95 -12.75 -0.28 -3.73
N GLY A 96 -12.76 -0.88 -2.54
CA GLY A 96 -13.58 -0.45 -1.40
C GLY A 96 -15.06 -0.85 -1.49
N ASP A 97 -15.43 -1.67 -2.47
CA ASP A 97 -16.79 -2.21 -2.58
C ASP A 97 -16.91 -3.51 -1.76
N TYR A 98 -16.99 -3.33 -0.44
CA TYR A 98 -16.99 -4.45 0.49
C TYR A 98 -18.23 -5.33 0.37
N ASN A 99 -19.39 -4.76 0.02
CA ASN A 99 -20.63 -5.53 -0.12
C ASN A 99 -20.54 -6.50 -1.30
N SER A 100 -20.06 -6.04 -2.46
CA SER A 100 -19.83 -6.94 -3.60
C SER A 100 -18.72 -7.96 -3.32
N ALA A 101 -17.66 -7.56 -2.63
CA ALA A 101 -16.61 -8.48 -2.21
C ALA A 101 -17.18 -9.61 -1.31
N ILE A 102 -17.98 -9.26 -0.31
CA ILE A 102 -18.65 -10.22 0.60
C ILE A 102 -19.48 -11.22 -0.18
N MET A 103 -20.36 -10.74 -1.07
CA MET A 103 -21.22 -11.61 -1.89
C MET A 103 -20.40 -12.68 -2.64
N HIS A 104 -19.25 -12.29 -3.21
CA HIS A 104 -18.40 -13.23 -3.93
C HIS A 104 -17.62 -14.17 -2.99
N TYR A 105 -17.08 -13.68 -1.86
CA TYR A 105 -16.39 -14.54 -0.89
C TYR A 105 -17.35 -15.54 -0.21
N GLU A 106 -18.54 -15.12 0.21
CA GLU A 106 -19.53 -16.04 0.79
C GLU A 106 -19.88 -17.16 -0.18
N LYS A 107 -20.05 -16.82 -1.47
CA LYS A 107 -20.32 -17.82 -2.51
C LYS A 107 -19.18 -18.82 -2.69
N THR A 108 -17.93 -18.45 -2.40
CA THR A 108 -16.80 -19.39 -2.42
C THR A 108 -16.83 -20.38 -1.24
N LEU A 109 -17.52 -20.08 -0.15
CA LEU A 109 -17.68 -21.00 0.98
C LEU A 109 -18.64 -22.17 0.70
N GLU A 110 -19.38 -22.12 -0.41
CA GLU A 110 -20.20 -23.25 -0.86
C GLU A 110 -19.35 -24.35 -1.55
N ASP A 111 -18.10 -24.06 -1.90
CA ASP A 111 -17.18 -25.04 -2.49
C ASP A 111 -16.63 -25.97 -1.41
N THR A 112 -16.93 -27.27 -1.51
CA THR A 112 -16.53 -28.28 -0.52
C THR A 112 -15.12 -28.83 -0.73
N VAL A 113 -14.41 -28.40 -1.78
CA VAL A 113 -13.11 -28.94 -2.18
C VAL A 113 -11.97 -28.01 -1.75
N GLN A 114 -12.17 -26.69 -1.87
CA GLN A 114 -11.14 -25.69 -1.59
C GLN A 114 -11.05 -25.35 -0.09
N ASP A 115 -9.87 -24.89 0.35
CA ASP A 115 -9.69 -24.40 1.72
C ASP A 115 -10.38 -23.03 1.89
N GLU A 116 -11.45 -23.02 2.67
CA GLU A 116 -12.24 -21.84 3.01
C GLU A 116 -11.46 -20.77 3.79
N SER A 117 -10.29 -21.11 4.36
CA SER A 117 -9.53 -20.24 5.26
C SER A 117 -9.21 -18.87 4.64
N TYR A 118 -8.90 -18.83 3.33
CA TYR A 118 -8.62 -17.56 2.65
C TYR A 118 -9.86 -16.66 2.55
N ALA A 119 -10.98 -17.21 2.05
CA ALA A 119 -12.22 -16.48 1.89
C ALA A 119 -12.75 -15.95 3.24
N ARG A 120 -12.72 -16.78 4.28
CA ARG A 120 -13.14 -16.38 5.65
C ARG A 120 -12.27 -15.25 6.21
N LYS A 121 -10.95 -15.30 5.99
CA LYS A 121 -10.05 -14.20 6.39
C LYS A 121 -10.38 -12.89 5.69
N LYS A 122 -10.80 -12.94 4.43
CA LYS A 122 -11.21 -11.75 3.67
C LYS A 122 -12.58 -11.25 4.12
N LEU A 123 -13.51 -12.15 4.41
CA LEU A 123 -14.82 -11.82 4.98
C LEU A 123 -14.69 -11.07 6.30
N ILE A 124 -13.81 -11.50 7.21
CA ILE A 124 -13.51 -10.76 8.45
C ILE A 124 -13.15 -9.31 8.16
N LEU A 125 -12.25 -9.08 7.21
CA LEU A 125 -11.83 -7.72 6.86
C LEU A 125 -12.99 -6.93 6.26
N CYS A 126 -13.78 -7.51 5.35
CA CYS A 126 -14.92 -6.83 4.75
C CYS A 126 -16.00 -6.48 5.78
N TYR A 127 -16.40 -7.45 6.60
CA TYR A 127 -17.40 -7.26 7.65
C TYR A 127 -16.97 -6.21 8.66
N PHE A 128 -15.70 -6.17 9.01
CA PHE A 128 -15.16 -5.13 9.86
C PHE A 128 -15.30 -3.74 9.22
N GLN A 129 -15.00 -3.59 7.93
CA GLN A 129 -15.13 -2.30 7.24
C GLN A 129 -16.57 -1.78 7.15
N ILE A 130 -17.56 -2.67 7.09
CA ILE A 130 -18.99 -2.29 7.05
C ILE A 130 -19.67 -2.27 8.43
N GLY A 131 -18.93 -2.53 9.52
CA GLY A 131 -19.45 -2.50 10.89
C GLY A 131 -20.27 -3.73 11.31
N GLU A 132 -20.25 -4.81 10.53
CA GLU A 132 -20.95 -6.06 10.82
C GLU A 132 -20.17 -6.93 11.82
N PHE A 133 -19.98 -6.41 13.03
CA PHE A 133 -19.10 -7.00 14.05
C PHE A 133 -19.54 -8.40 14.49
N GLN A 134 -20.84 -8.70 14.50
CA GLN A 134 -21.33 -10.05 14.82
C GLN A 134 -20.86 -11.08 13.79
N LYS A 135 -20.82 -10.71 12.51
CA LYS A 135 -20.31 -11.59 11.44
C LYS A 135 -18.80 -11.73 11.52
N VAL A 136 -18.07 -10.68 11.93
CA VAL A 136 -16.63 -10.77 12.22
C VAL A 136 -16.35 -11.85 13.27
N LEU A 137 -17.12 -11.87 14.36
CA LEU A 137 -17.00 -12.89 15.41
C LEU A 137 -17.25 -14.30 14.86
N ALA A 138 -18.32 -14.50 14.09
CA ALA A 138 -18.66 -15.81 13.53
C ALA A 138 -17.53 -16.38 12.66
N GLU A 139 -16.95 -15.56 11.77
CA GLU A 139 -15.85 -15.99 10.91
C GLU A 139 -14.52 -16.16 11.67
N ALA A 140 -14.25 -15.31 12.65
CA ALA A 140 -13.03 -15.37 13.45
C ALA A 140 -12.98 -16.59 14.36
N GLU A 141 -14.09 -16.99 14.98
CA GLU A 141 -14.16 -18.18 15.84
C GLU A 141 -13.83 -19.46 15.04
N PHE A 142 -14.26 -19.54 13.78
CA PHE A 142 -13.89 -20.64 12.90
C PHE A 142 -12.37 -20.73 12.66
N LEU A 143 -11.72 -19.57 12.51
CA LEU A 143 -10.29 -19.48 12.22
C LEU A 143 -9.40 -19.52 13.47
N LYS A 144 -9.96 -19.42 14.68
CA LYS A 144 -9.21 -19.32 15.93
C LYS A 144 -8.24 -20.48 16.18
N THR A 145 -8.55 -21.65 15.64
CA THR A 145 -7.71 -22.86 15.76
C THR A 145 -6.55 -22.90 14.76
N LYS A 146 -6.56 -22.04 13.72
CA LYS A 146 -5.52 -22.00 12.69
C LYS A 146 -4.31 -21.20 13.18
N THR A 147 -3.11 -21.76 12.99
CA THR A 147 -1.86 -21.19 13.50
C THR A 147 -1.52 -19.82 12.89
N ASP A 148 -1.93 -19.60 11.64
CA ASP A 148 -1.68 -18.38 10.89
C ASP A 148 -2.74 -17.28 11.13
N PHE A 149 -3.75 -17.55 11.96
CA PHE A 149 -4.67 -16.54 12.46
C PHE A 149 -4.03 -15.70 13.58
N LYS A 150 -3.18 -16.31 14.39
CA LYS A 150 -2.55 -15.63 15.53
C LYS A 150 -1.56 -14.53 15.09
N GLY A 151 -1.76 -13.31 15.59
CA GLY A 151 -1.01 -12.11 15.20
C GLY A 151 -1.32 -11.61 13.79
N SER A 152 -2.41 -12.07 13.18
CA SER A 152 -2.86 -11.58 11.88
C SER A 152 -3.72 -10.31 12.01
N LYS A 153 -3.89 -9.59 10.90
CA LYS A 153 -4.81 -8.46 10.83
C LYS A 153 -6.26 -8.87 11.14
N GLN A 154 -6.64 -10.10 10.78
CA GLN A 154 -7.97 -10.63 11.02
C GLN A 154 -8.24 -10.86 12.52
N GLN A 155 -7.26 -11.38 13.26
CA GLN A 155 -7.38 -11.48 14.72
C GLN A 155 -7.45 -10.08 15.36
N PHE A 156 -6.71 -9.11 14.82
CA PHE A 156 -6.80 -7.73 15.28
C PHE A 156 -8.21 -7.14 15.05
N CYS A 157 -8.79 -7.31 13.86
CA CYS A 157 -10.19 -6.93 13.59
C CYS A 157 -11.19 -7.65 14.50
N TYR A 158 -10.96 -8.93 14.82
CA TYR A 158 -11.77 -9.67 15.78
C TYR A 158 -11.70 -9.07 17.19
N GLY A 159 -10.51 -8.70 17.66
CA GLY A 159 -10.32 -8.00 18.93
C GLY A 159 -11.08 -6.66 18.97
N LEU A 160 -10.97 -5.85 17.91
CA LEU A 160 -11.71 -4.58 17.81
C LEU A 160 -13.23 -4.82 17.78
N ALA A 161 -13.69 -5.81 17.02
CA ALA A 161 -15.11 -6.18 16.97
C ALA A 161 -15.63 -6.64 18.34
N LEU A 162 -14.83 -7.36 19.14
CA LEU A 162 -15.20 -7.70 20.52
C LEU A 162 -15.37 -6.46 21.40
N SER A 163 -14.51 -5.44 21.22
CA SER A 163 -14.62 -4.17 21.94
C SER A 163 -15.92 -3.45 21.60
N GLU A 164 -16.25 -3.32 20.32
CA GLU A 164 -17.48 -2.69 19.83
C GLU A 164 -18.74 -3.43 20.31
N LEU A 165 -18.65 -4.73 20.52
CA LEU A 165 -19.73 -5.56 21.07
C LEU A 165 -19.78 -5.59 22.60
N GLY A 166 -19.04 -4.71 23.28
CA GLY A 166 -19.08 -4.56 24.74
C GLY A 166 -18.36 -5.68 25.51
N LYS A 167 -17.35 -6.31 24.90
CA LYS A 167 -16.51 -7.36 25.53
C LYS A 167 -15.04 -6.92 25.63
N PRO A 168 -14.72 -5.83 26.36
CA PRO A 168 -13.39 -5.22 26.34
C PRO A 168 -12.29 -6.13 26.91
N GLU A 169 -12.58 -6.98 27.90
CA GLU A 169 -11.58 -7.89 28.49
C GLU A 169 -11.15 -8.96 27.47
N ALA A 170 -12.11 -9.47 26.70
CA ALA A 170 -11.83 -10.41 25.62
C ALA A 170 -11.10 -9.71 24.46
N ALA A 171 -11.51 -8.48 24.12
CA ALA A 171 -10.86 -7.66 23.11
C ALA A 171 -9.37 -7.48 23.39
N GLU A 172 -9.03 -7.05 24.61
CA GLU A 172 -7.64 -6.82 25.02
C GLU A 172 -6.76 -8.06 24.89
N ALA A 173 -7.29 -9.23 25.28
CA ALA A 173 -6.56 -10.49 25.19
C ALA A 173 -6.17 -10.85 23.75
N GLU A 174 -7.02 -10.50 22.78
CA GLU A 174 -6.79 -10.75 21.36
C GLU A 174 -5.91 -9.64 20.74
N LEU A 175 -6.19 -8.37 21.05
CA LEU A 175 -5.48 -7.21 20.49
C LEU A 175 -4.01 -7.17 20.88
N LYS A 176 -3.67 -7.49 22.14
CA LYS A 176 -2.28 -7.46 22.62
C LYS A 176 -1.34 -8.41 21.85
N THR A 177 -1.88 -9.40 21.15
CA THR A 177 -1.07 -10.35 20.36
C THR A 177 -0.42 -9.72 19.14
N ILE A 178 -0.90 -8.55 18.70
CA ILE A 178 -0.36 -7.77 17.59
C ILE A 178 0.90 -6.99 17.99
N ASP A 179 1.09 -6.76 19.30
CA ASP A 179 2.17 -5.94 19.84
C ASP A 179 3.51 -6.66 19.67
N ARG A 180 4.26 -6.20 18.67
CA ARG A 180 5.54 -6.76 18.26
C ARG A 180 6.48 -5.61 17.89
N PRO A 181 7.68 -5.53 18.49
CA PRO A 181 8.64 -4.46 18.22
C PRO A 181 8.92 -4.30 16.72
N PHE A 182 9.07 -3.05 16.28
CA PHE A 182 9.37 -2.66 14.90
C PHE A 182 8.36 -3.11 13.82
N SER A 183 7.17 -3.55 14.22
CA SER A 183 6.13 -4.02 13.31
C SER A 183 4.74 -3.53 13.73
N ASN A 184 3.76 -3.68 12.83
CA ASN A 184 2.34 -3.41 13.10
C ASN A 184 2.08 -2.03 13.73
N TYR A 185 2.79 -0.99 13.30
CA TYR A 185 2.70 0.33 13.92
C TYR A 185 1.26 0.87 13.93
N ALA A 186 0.52 0.68 12.84
CA ALA A 186 -0.86 1.15 12.75
C ALA A 186 -1.76 0.41 13.75
N GLU A 187 -1.64 -0.92 13.81
CA GLU A 187 -2.41 -1.75 14.74
C GLU A 187 -2.02 -1.51 16.21
N ARG A 188 -0.73 -1.29 16.51
CA ARG A 188 -0.25 -0.92 17.85
C ARG A 188 -0.76 0.45 18.29
N LEU A 189 -0.86 1.41 17.36
CA LEU A 189 -1.48 2.71 17.64
C LEU A 189 -2.97 2.53 17.98
N GLU A 190 -3.70 1.71 17.23
CA GLU A 190 -5.11 1.42 17.52
C GLU A 190 -5.26 0.67 18.87
N LEU A 191 -4.33 -0.23 19.22
CA LEU A 191 -4.29 -0.83 20.56
C LEU A 191 -4.07 0.21 21.67
N ALA A 192 -3.18 1.19 21.46
CA ALA A 192 -3.00 2.28 22.41
C ALA A 192 -4.26 3.13 22.57
N LYS A 193 -4.97 3.43 21.47
CA LYS A 193 -6.27 4.13 21.53
C LYS A 193 -7.33 3.32 22.27
N PHE A 194 -7.35 2.00 22.08
CA PHE A 194 -8.20 1.10 22.86
C PHE A 194 -7.88 1.18 24.35
N TYR A 195 -6.60 1.18 24.76
CA TYR A 195 -6.26 1.38 26.16
C TYR A 195 -6.74 2.74 26.70
N ILE A 196 -6.60 3.82 25.92
CA ILE A 196 -7.13 5.15 26.28
C ILE A 196 -8.65 5.11 26.47
N SER A 197 -9.40 4.47 25.56
CA SER A 197 -10.87 4.39 25.68
C SER A 197 -11.32 3.58 26.90
N GLN A 198 -10.51 2.61 27.32
CA GLN A 198 -10.72 1.81 28.54
C GLN A 198 -10.17 2.48 29.82
N GLN A 199 -9.71 3.73 29.76
CA GLN A 199 -9.07 4.45 30.88
C GLN A 199 -7.80 3.79 31.43
N LYS A 200 -7.19 2.89 30.65
CA LYS A 200 -5.91 2.23 30.93
C LYS A 200 -4.73 3.09 30.47
N LEU A 201 -4.61 4.27 31.09
CA LEU A 201 -3.70 5.30 30.61
C LEU A 201 -2.22 4.93 30.76
N ASP A 202 -1.87 4.17 31.79
CA ASP A 202 -0.49 3.73 32.04
C ASP A 202 -0.03 2.73 30.95
N GLU A 203 -0.88 1.77 30.59
CA GLU A 203 -0.63 0.81 29.51
C GLU A 203 -0.55 1.52 28.15
N ALA A 204 -1.46 2.46 27.89
CA ALA A 204 -1.42 3.27 26.68
C ALA A 204 -0.11 4.07 26.57
N LYS A 205 0.29 4.75 27.65
CA LYS A 205 1.49 5.58 27.69
C LYS A 205 2.76 4.74 27.50
N THR A 206 2.82 3.57 28.14
CA THR A 206 3.94 2.64 27.98
C THR A 206 4.10 2.20 26.53
N LEU A 207 3.00 1.71 25.91
CA LEU A 207 3.04 1.26 24.51
C LEU A 207 3.41 2.38 23.54
N LEU A 208 2.85 3.58 23.73
CA LEU A 208 3.17 4.74 22.89
C LEU A 208 4.64 5.17 23.05
N GLN A 209 5.19 5.14 24.28
CA GLN A 209 6.60 5.45 24.53
C GLN A 209 7.55 4.44 23.86
N ASP A 210 7.18 3.16 23.89
CA ASP A 210 7.93 2.10 23.20
C ASP A 210 7.91 2.34 21.68
N MET A 211 6.73 2.57 21.09
CA MET A 211 6.59 2.89 19.67
C MET A 211 7.40 4.12 19.26
N ALA A 212 7.35 5.20 20.05
CA ALA A 212 8.09 6.43 19.79
C ALA A 212 9.61 6.19 19.88
N SER A 213 10.07 5.42 20.86
CA SER A 213 11.48 5.09 21.04
C SER A 213 12.01 4.20 19.90
N GLU A 214 11.26 3.16 19.53
CA GLU A 214 11.57 2.29 18.40
C GLU A 214 11.64 3.06 17.08
N SER A 215 10.74 4.04 16.89
CA SER A 215 10.65 4.82 15.64
C SER A 215 11.94 5.58 15.29
N LYS A 216 12.74 5.94 16.30
CA LYS A 216 14.03 6.63 16.13
C LYS A 216 15.05 5.76 15.39
N SER A 217 14.97 4.44 15.59
CA SER A 217 15.86 3.45 15.00
C SER A 217 15.38 2.92 13.64
N LEU A 218 14.23 3.39 13.14
CA LEU A 218 13.72 2.95 11.84
C LEU A 218 14.60 3.42 10.68
N THR A 219 14.70 2.56 9.66
CA THR A 219 15.29 2.90 8.37
C THR A 219 14.47 4.01 7.68
N LYS A 220 15.10 4.76 6.76
CA LYS A 220 14.40 5.82 6.00
C LYS A 220 13.11 5.34 5.31
N PRO A 221 13.08 4.16 4.64
CA PRO A 221 11.85 3.64 4.06
C PRO A 221 10.75 3.38 5.10
N ASN A 222 11.08 2.75 6.22
CA ASN A 222 10.09 2.43 7.26
C ASN A 222 9.58 3.70 7.96
N ARG A 223 10.44 4.69 8.17
CA ARG A 223 10.01 5.99 8.72
C ARG A 223 9.05 6.71 7.78
N LYS A 224 9.23 6.60 6.45
CA LYS A 224 8.27 7.12 5.48
C LYS A 224 6.96 6.33 5.52
N LEU A 225 7.04 5.00 5.58
CA LEU A 225 5.87 4.11 5.62
C LEU A 225 4.99 4.36 6.85
N TYR A 226 5.59 4.52 8.03
CA TYR A 226 4.89 4.69 9.31
C TYR A 226 4.81 6.16 9.77
N GLY A 227 5.17 7.12 8.92
CA GLY A 227 5.33 8.52 9.32
C GLY A 227 4.07 9.14 9.91
N SER A 228 2.89 8.87 9.31
CA SER A 228 1.60 9.34 9.84
C SER A 228 1.28 8.72 11.20
N THR A 229 1.54 7.44 11.37
CA THR A 229 1.32 6.72 12.63
C THR A 229 2.24 7.25 13.73
N ILE A 230 3.52 7.49 13.43
CA ILE A 230 4.49 8.01 14.40
C ILE A 230 4.09 9.42 14.86
N ALA A 231 3.66 10.28 13.93
CA ALA A 231 3.18 11.62 14.28
C ALA A 231 1.96 11.57 15.23
N GLU A 232 1.05 10.63 15.01
CA GLU A 232 -0.11 10.42 15.88
C GLU A 232 0.28 9.85 17.25
N VAL A 233 1.25 8.95 17.31
CA VAL A 233 1.83 8.45 18.57
C VAL A 233 2.39 9.59 19.41
N GLU A 234 3.20 10.46 18.81
CA GLU A 234 3.79 11.63 19.50
C GLU A 234 2.72 12.61 19.97
N ARG A 235 1.67 12.82 19.16
CA ARG A 235 0.52 13.65 19.53
C ARG A 235 -0.20 13.11 20.77
N LEU A 236 -0.51 11.81 20.79
CA LEU A 236 -1.21 11.18 21.92
C LEU A 236 -0.35 11.19 23.19
N LEU A 237 0.96 10.96 23.07
CA LEU A 237 1.88 11.05 24.20
C LEU A 237 1.93 12.45 24.84
N ALA A 238 1.77 13.50 24.04
CA ALA A 238 1.74 14.86 24.56
C ALA A 238 0.44 15.18 25.33
N THR A 239 -0.63 14.41 25.09
CA THR A 239 -1.94 14.61 25.75
C THR A 239 -2.15 13.77 27.00
N LEU A 240 -1.31 12.76 27.25
CA LEU A 240 -1.39 11.79 28.36
C LEU A 240 -0.36 12.06 29.46
#